data_AF-A0A7V8J5M8-F1
#
_entry.id   AF-A0A7V8J5M8-F1
#
_cell.length_a   1.000
_cell.length_b   1.000
_cell.length_c   1.000
_cell.angle_alpha   90.00
_cell.angle_beta   90.00
_cell.angle_gamma   90.00
#
_symmetry.space_group_name_H-M   'P 1'
#
loop_
_entity.id
_entity.type
_entity.pdbx_description
1 polymer ?
#
loop_
_entity_poly.entity_id
_entity_poly.type
_entity_poly.pdbx_seq_one_letter_code
_entity_poly.pdbx_strand_id
1 'polypeptide(L)'
;MASTEETMRSEQFVADMIRVRDIEFARLGMAVEVNGEMGIIEGMNQSGNLDVRFSSENKHSGLHNCHPTWQTKYFDQGGNLIAHFDDDKCLLRPKRPSHDIVGGQDS
;
A
#
# COMPACT_ATOMS: atom_id res chain seq x y z
N MET A 1 -17.18 10.28 12.77
CA MET A 1 -16.22 9.45 13.51
C MET A 1 -16.25 8.08 12.88
N ALA A 2 -15.11 7.52 12.48
CA ALA A 2 -15.06 6.16 11.93
C ALA A 2 -15.54 5.16 12.99
N SER A 3 -16.20 4.09 12.57
CA SER A 3 -16.63 3.05 13.50
C SER A 3 -15.41 2.28 14.04
N THR A 4 -15.51 1.69 15.22
CA THR A 4 -14.44 0.85 15.79
C THR A 4 -14.06 -0.30 14.84
N GLU A 5 -15.02 -0.83 14.10
CA GLU A 5 -14.82 -1.90 13.12
C GLU A 5 -14.00 -1.43 11.91
N GLU A 6 -14.21 -0.21 11.42
CA GLU A 6 -13.43 0.37 10.32
C GLU A 6 -11.96 0.60 10.71
N THR A 7 -11.73 1.03 11.96
CA THR A 7 -10.38 1.19 12.51
C THR A 7 -9.68 -0.16 12.61
N MET A 8 -10.33 -1.18 13.20
CA MET A 8 -9.75 -2.53 13.32
C MET A 8 -9.43 -3.14 11.96
N ARG A 9 -10.32 -2.99 10.96
CA ARG A 9 -10.09 -3.48 9.60
C ARG A 9 -8.88 -2.80 8.96
N SER A 10 -8.75 -1.48 9.15
CA SER A 10 -7.65 -0.70 8.59
C SER A 10 -6.32 -1.05 9.25
N GLU A 11 -6.29 -1.23 10.57
CA GLU A 11 -5.11 -1.65 11.32
C GLU A 11 -4.66 -3.06 10.94
N GLN A 12 -5.62 -4.00 10.83
CA GLN A 12 -5.34 -5.37 10.41
C GLN A 12 -4.76 -5.42 8.99
N PHE A 13 -5.33 -4.66 8.05
CA PHE A 13 -4.79 -4.55 6.70
C PHE A 13 -3.31 -4.11 6.70
N VAL A 14 -2.97 -3.08 7.48
CA VAL A 14 -1.59 -2.60 7.60
C VAL A 14 -0.67 -3.67 8.18
N ALA A 15 -1.10 -4.33 9.26
CA ALA A 15 -0.33 -5.40 9.89
C ALA A 15 -0.05 -6.56 8.92
N ASP A 16 -1.03 -6.95 8.11
CA ASP A 16 -0.88 -8.02 7.13
C ASP A 16 0.00 -7.63 5.95
N MET A 17 -0.10 -6.39 5.44
CA MET A 17 0.79 -5.90 4.38
C MET A 17 2.25 -5.83 4.83
N ILE A 18 2.50 -5.45 6.08
CA ILE A 18 3.84 -5.51 6.68
C ILE A 18 4.32 -6.97 6.76
N ARG A 19 3.49 -7.85 7.34
CA ARG A 19 3.85 -9.25 7.59
C ARG A 19 4.13 -10.04 6.30
N VAL A 20 3.32 -9.87 5.27
CA VAL A 20 3.36 -10.71 4.06
C VAL A 20 4.23 -10.10 2.96
N ARG A 21 4.28 -8.77 2.87
CA ARG A 21 4.89 -8.07 1.73
C ARG A 21 5.98 -7.08 2.11
N ASP A 22 6.19 -6.86 3.40
CA ASP A 22 7.13 -5.86 3.89
C ASP A 22 6.79 -4.45 3.37
N ILE A 23 5.49 -4.11 3.35
CA ILE A 23 4.94 -2.82 2.88
C ILE A 23 4.22 -2.12 4.05
N GLU A 24 4.91 -1.22 4.76
CA GLU A 24 4.36 -0.49 5.91
C GLU A 24 3.53 0.74 5.59
N PHE A 25 3.53 1.21 4.34
CA PHE A 25 2.87 2.46 3.94
C PHE A 25 1.51 2.26 3.27
N ALA A 26 1.19 1.06 2.77
CA ALA A 26 -0.10 0.81 2.13
C ALA A 26 -1.26 0.96 3.12
N ARG A 27 -2.34 1.62 2.70
CA ARG A 27 -3.54 1.84 3.51
C ARG A 27 -4.79 1.58 2.68
N LEU A 28 -5.89 1.19 3.34
CA LEU A 28 -7.21 1.21 2.71
C LEU A 28 -7.57 2.64 2.31
N GLY A 29 -8.16 2.81 1.13
CA GLY A 29 -8.45 4.13 0.55
C GLY A 29 -7.25 4.82 -0.12
N MET A 30 -6.06 4.21 -0.10
CA MET A 30 -4.88 4.77 -0.78
C MET A 30 -5.02 4.69 -2.29
N ALA A 31 -4.64 5.76 -2.98
CA ALA A 31 -4.57 5.79 -4.43
C ALA A 31 -3.34 5.01 -4.93
N VAL A 32 -3.56 4.22 -5.97
CA VAL A 32 -2.53 3.46 -6.68
C VAL A 32 -2.70 3.58 -8.18
N GLU A 33 -1.60 3.47 -8.91
CA GLU A 33 -1.59 3.23 -10.35
C GLU A 33 -1.04 1.82 -10.57
N VAL A 34 -1.78 0.98 -11.29
CA VAL A 34 -1.36 -0.38 -11.64
C VAL A 34 -1.38 -0.50 -13.15
N ASN A 35 -0.22 -0.77 -13.75
CA ASN A 35 -0.06 -0.87 -15.21
C ASN A 35 -0.67 0.34 -15.96
N GLY A 36 -0.47 1.55 -15.42
CA GLY A 36 -0.98 2.79 -16.01
C GLY A 36 -2.45 3.13 -15.69
N GLU A 37 -3.19 2.28 -14.97
CA GLU A 37 -4.58 2.55 -14.57
C GLU A 37 -4.68 2.97 -13.10
N MET A 38 -5.41 4.07 -12.83
CA MET A 38 -5.63 4.57 -11.48
C MET A 38 -6.75 3.83 -10.75
N GLY A 39 -6.51 3.50 -9.48
CA GLY A 39 -7.48 2.85 -8.61
C GLY A 39 -7.25 3.15 -7.13
N ILE A 40 -8.15 2.61 -6.29
CA ILE A 40 -8.14 2.75 -4.84
C ILE A 40 -8.05 1.38 -4.19
N ILE A 41 -7.19 1.24 -3.18
CA ILE A 41 -7.08 0.00 -2.39
C ILE A 41 -8.31 -0.16 -1.51
N GLU A 42 -9.02 -1.29 -1.64
CA GLU A 42 -10.16 -1.62 -0.78
C GLU A 42 -9.92 -2.83 0.15
N GLY A 43 -8.86 -3.59 -0.11
CA GLY A 43 -8.52 -4.77 0.67
C GLY A 43 -7.29 -5.51 0.16
N MET A 44 -7.16 -6.75 0.62
CA MET A 44 -6.19 -7.72 0.14
C MET A 44 -6.77 -9.13 0.21
N ASN A 45 -6.30 -10.00 -0.67
CA ASN A 45 -6.67 -11.41 -0.66
C ASN A 45 -5.75 -12.25 0.26
N GLN A 46 -6.05 -13.55 0.40
CA GLN A 46 -5.28 -14.47 1.24
C GLN A 46 -3.81 -14.67 0.79
N SER A 47 -3.49 -14.38 -0.47
CA SER A 47 -2.12 -14.40 -1.02
C SER A 47 -1.38 -13.08 -0.83
N GLY A 48 -1.99 -12.11 -0.15
CA GLY A 48 -1.44 -10.78 0.07
C GLY A 48 -1.32 -9.93 -1.19
N ASN A 49 -2.17 -10.17 -2.19
CA ASN A 49 -2.35 -9.26 -3.32
C ASN A 49 -3.40 -8.21 -2.96
N LEU A 50 -3.27 -7.01 -3.51
CA LEU A 50 -4.21 -5.92 -3.29
C LEU A 50 -5.53 -6.18 -4.02
N ASP A 51 -6.63 -5.79 -3.38
CA ASP A 51 -7.91 -5.62 -4.05
C ASP A 51 -8.06 -4.14 -4.40
N VAL A 52 -7.91 -3.82 -5.68
CA VAL A 52 -7.91 -2.44 -6.21
C VAL A 52 -9.19 -2.18 -6.98
N ARG A 53 -9.94 -1.16 -6.58
CA ARG A 53 -11.09 -0.67 -7.34
C ARG A 53 -10.63 0.38 -8.35
N PHE A 54 -10.67 0.04 -9.63
CA PHE A 54 -10.36 0.99 -10.69
C PHE A 54 -11.56 1.89 -10.98
N SER A 55 -11.29 3.17 -11.19
CA SER A 55 -12.31 4.18 -11.53
C SER A 55 -12.52 4.33 -13.03
N SER A 56 -11.73 3.64 -13.86
CA SER A 56 -11.83 3.74 -15.31
C SER A 56 -13.14 3.11 -15.80
N GLU A 57 -13.86 3.79 -16.70
CA GLU A 57 -15.04 3.24 -17.40
C GLU A 57 -14.67 2.18 -18.46
N ASN A 58 -13.38 1.79 -18.51
CA ASN A 58 -12.83 0.87 -19.49
C ASN A 58 -12.89 -0.60 -18.99
N LYS A 59 -12.15 -1.49 -19.67
CA LYS A 59 -12.16 -2.96 -19.48
C LYS A 59 -11.96 -3.46 -18.04
N HIS A 60 -11.41 -2.65 -17.14
CA HIS A 60 -11.08 -3.03 -15.76
C HIS A 60 -11.94 -2.34 -14.70
N SER A 61 -13.14 -1.87 -15.05
CA SER A 61 -14.08 -1.36 -14.03
C SER A 61 -14.30 -2.40 -12.91
N GLY A 62 -14.41 -1.92 -11.66
CA GLY A 62 -14.66 -2.76 -10.49
C GLY A 62 -13.41 -3.14 -9.69
N LEU A 63 -13.54 -4.18 -8.87
CA LEU A 63 -12.52 -4.64 -7.93
C LEU A 63 -11.67 -5.75 -8.58
N HIS A 64 -10.36 -5.56 -8.59
CA HIS A 64 -9.42 -6.47 -9.25
C HIS A 64 -8.26 -6.83 -8.34
N ASN A 65 -7.69 -8.00 -8.60
CA ASN A 65 -6.54 -8.51 -7.87
C ASN A 65 -5.23 -7.99 -8.47
N CYS A 66 -4.41 -7.29 -7.69
CA CYS A 66 -3.17 -6.69 -8.16
C CYS A 66 -1.99 -7.12 -7.31
N HIS A 67 -0.90 -7.57 -7.94
CA HIS A 67 0.32 -7.89 -7.21
C HIS A 67 0.96 -6.59 -6.70
N PRO A 68 1.27 -6.45 -5.39
CA PRO A 68 1.64 -5.15 -4.79
C PRO A 68 2.92 -4.52 -5.36
N THR A 69 3.73 -5.33 -6.04
CA THR A 69 5.06 -4.97 -6.55
C THR A 69 5.20 -5.17 -8.06
N TRP A 70 4.10 -5.50 -8.77
CA TRP A 70 4.10 -5.59 -10.23
C TRP A 70 3.51 -4.32 -10.84
N GLN A 71 4.35 -3.51 -11.49
CA GLN A 71 3.95 -2.26 -12.16
C GLN A 71 3.02 -1.37 -11.32
N THR A 72 3.35 -1.24 -10.03
CA THR A 72 2.48 -0.60 -9.05
C THR A 72 3.14 0.65 -8.48
N LYS A 73 2.41 1.76 -8.51
CA LYS A 73 2.77 3.03 -7.87
C LYS A 73 1.78 3.33 -6.75
N TYR A 74 2.29 3.86 -5.64
CA TYR A 74 1.51 4.25 -4.47
C TYR A 74 1.64 5.74 -4.25
N PHE A 75 0.52 6.38 -3.93
CA PHE A 75 0.46 7.83 -3.73
C PHE A 75 0.01 8.17 -2.32
N ASP A 76 0.51 9.29 -1.80
CA ASP A 76 -0.03 9.87 -0.57
C ASP A 76 -1.37 10.58 -0.82
N GLN A 77 -1.96 11.13 0.25
CA GLN A 77 -3.22 11.88 0.16
C GLN A 77 -3.12 13.17 -0.68
N GLY A 78 -1.91 13.71 -0.85
CA GLY A 78 -1.65 14.86 -1.71
C GLY A 78 -1.45 14.50 -3.19
N GLY A 79 -1.48 13.20 -3.54
CA GLY A 79 -1.21 12.71 -4.88
C GLY A 79 0.29 12.61 -5.20
N ASN A 80 1.18 12.73 -4.21
CA ASN A 80 2.62 12.56 -4.44
C ASN A 80 2.97 11.08 -4.50
N LEU A 81 3.84 10.71 -5.44
CA LEU A 81 4.37 9.36 -5.55
C LEU A 81 5.26 9.03 -4.35
N ILE A 82 4.87 8.04 -3.55
CA ILE A 82 5.64 7.59 -2.38
C ILE A 82 6.25 6.20 -2.55
N ALA A 83 5.77 5.38 -3.48
CA ALA A 83 6.46 4.14 -3.82
C ALA A 83 6.21 3.74 -5.28
N HIS A 84 7.20 3.13 -5.91
CA HIS A 84 7.10 2.62 -7.28
C HIS A 84 7.83 1.28 -7.37
N PHE A 85 7.13 0.26 -7.84
CA PHE A 85 7.65 -1.06 -8.13
C PHE A 85 7.40 -1.45 -9.58
N ASP A 86 8.39 -2.11 -10.17
CA ASP A 86 8.31 -2.67 -11.52
C ASP A 86 8.94 -4.06 -11.54
N ASP A 87 8.17 -5.07 -11.93
CA ASP A 87 8.55 -6.50 -11.86
C ASP A 87 9.31 -6.88 -10.58
N ASP A 88 8.67 -6.62 -9.42
CA ASP A 88 9.20 -6.87 -8.06
C ASP A 88 10.43 -6.03 -7.66
N LYS A 89 10.91 -5.12 -8.51
CA LYS A 89 11.99 -4.21 -8.20
C LYS A 89 11.45 -2.94 -7.56
N CYS A 90 11.94 -2.60 -6.38
CA CYS A 90 11.66 -1.33 -5.73
C CYS A 90 12.45 -0.19 -6.40
N LEU A 91 11.78 0.62 -7.22
CA LEU A 91 12.39 1.75 -7.94
C LEU A 91 12.40 3.03 -7.10
N LEU A 92 11.38 3.22 -6.28
CA LEU A 92 11.26 4.37 -5.38
C LEU A 92 10.53 3.93 -4.12
N ARG A 93 11.08 4.29 -2.96
CA ARG A 93 10.47 4.14 -1.64
C ARG A 93 11.23 5.02 -0.64
N PRO A 94 10.55 5.79 0.23
CA PRO A 94 11.21 6.47 1.32
C PRO A 94 12.02 5.48 2.14
N LYS A 95 13.21 5.88 2.59
CA LYS A 95 13.94 5.09 3.58
C LYS A 95 13.04 4.92 4.78
N ARG A 96 12.89 3.69 5.26
CA ARG A 96 12.29 3.44 6.57
C ARG A 96 13.05 4.29 7.59
N PRO A 97 12.37 4.96 8.54
CA PRO A 97 13.06 5.49 9.69
C PRO A 97 13.83 4.33 10.33
N SER A 98 15.15 4.39 10.29
CA SER A 98 16.02 3.42 10.93
C SER A 98 15.69 3.39 12.41
N HIS A 99 15.40 2.21 12.96
CA HIS A 99 15.13 2.04 14.39
C HIS A 99 16.42 2.12 15.24
N ASP A 100 17.52 2.62 14.65
CA ASP A 100 18.81 2.79 15.30
C ASP A 100 18.93 4.24 15.78
N ILE A 101 18.75 4.47 17.08
CA ILE A 101 19.64 5.14 18.06
C ILE A 101 18.79 5.41 19.32
N VAL A 102 18.73 4.45 20.24
CA VAL A 102 18.85 4.76 21.67
C VAL A 102 20.27 4.35 22.05
N GLY A 103 21.22 5.21 21.64
CA GLY A 103 22.55 5.22 22.23
C GLY A 103 22.39 5.70 23.66
N GLY A 104 22.52 4.78 24.61
CA GLY A 104 22.68 5.13 26.01
C GLY A 104 23.89 6.05 26.14
N GLN A 105 23.64 7.25 26.65
CA GLN A 105 24.70 8.14 27.09
C GLN A 105 25.39 7.53 28.31
N ASP A 106 26.67 7.27 28.11
CA ASP A 106 27.76 7.41 29.07
C ASP A 106 27.41 8.07 30.42
N SER A 107 27.66 7.33 31.49
CA SER A 107 27.98 7.82 32.85
C SER A 107 28.88 6.80 33.54
#